data_AF-A0A8C5XAA1-F1
#
_entry.id   AF-A0A8C5XAA1-F1
#
_cell.length_a   1.000
_cell.length_b   1.000
_cell.length_c   1.000
_cell.angle_alpha   90.00
_cell.angle_beta   90.00
_cell.angle_gamma   90.00
#
_symmetry.space_group_name_H-M   'P 1'
#
loop_
_entity.id
_entity.type
_entity.pdbx_description
1 polymer ?
#
loop_
_entity_poly.entity_id
_entity_poly.type
_entity_poly.pdbx_seq_one_letter_code
_entity_poly.pdbx_strand_id
1 'polypeptide(L)'
;MLKRQNPSAPEHIRDPAADGGAPSMSHNDSRSFFNLSQLALSAGQSKPSAALKHSKVTYFEVEIVDVQSKKQICIVDKVSVSCSTLGPHFVIGTGPQWYPSRVGLQLEHNGPFLKDSVSIQSLAVSSIITLYFTDLGQQVGWTTFFLTEYTGPLLIYLLFYIRLSTIYDQAESRKNFRHPVVHLACFCHCLHYIRHLLETLFVHKFSEGHTPLKNMIKGCAFYWGFTSWIAYYINHPRYTPPCGYEQDTKLTNSMCEAGNHFINVALAHQTNSEGNKTCFPSPTYNPFTWLFLLVSCPNYTYEAGSWISFTVMTQTLPGKFETD
;
A
#
# COMPACT_ATOMS: atom_id res chain seq x y z
N MET A 1 -15.30 56.28 41.25
CA MET A 1 -15.38 56.68 39.83
C MET A 1 -15.98 55.50 39.07
N LEU A 2 -17.31 55.38 38.99
CA LEU A 2 -18.17 55.81 37.85
C LEU A 2 -17.66 55.21 36.51
N LYS A 3 -18.41 54.44 35.72
CA LYS A 3 -19.86 54.23 35.64
C LYS A 3 -20.18 52.99 34.77
N ARG A 4 -21.24 52.30 35.18
CA ARG A 4 -22.07 51.25 34.55
C ARG A 4 -22.70 51.70 33.22
N GLN A 5 -22.92 50.79 32.25
CA GLN A 5 -24.14 50.75 31.41
C GLN A 5 -24.24 49.46 30.55
N ASN A 6 -25.18 48.58 30.93
CA ASN A 6 -26.14 47.88 30.03
C ASN A 6 -27.42 48.74 30.07
N PRO A 7 -28.35 48.74 29.07
CA PRO A 7 -29.18 47.59 28.61
C PRO A 7 -29.38 47.59 27.06
N SER A 8 -30.02 46.65 26.35
CA SER A 8 -31.42 46.19 26.42
C SER A 8 -31.72 45.17 25.30
N ALA A 9 -32.48 44.12 25.60
CA ALA A 9 -33.42 43.41 24.69
C ALA A 9 -34.86 43.88 25.07
N PRO A 10 -36.00 43.63 24.35
CA PRO A 10 -36.38 42.38 23.64
C PRO A 10 -37.37 42.50 22.43
N GLU A 11 -37.90 41.34 21.97
CA GLU A 11 -39.16 41.08 21.22
C GLU A 11 -39.23 41.40 19.71
N HIS A 12 -39.99 40.72 18.82
CA HIS A 12 -40.74 39.45 18.71
C HIS A 12 -41.35 39.47 17.27
N ILE A 13 -41.90 38.34 16.80
CA ILE A 13 -42.88 38.15 15.68
C ILE A 13 -42.26 37.70 14.35
N ARG A 14 -42.75 36.72 13.58
CA ARG A 14 -43.62 35.52 13.72
C ARG A 14 -43.72 34.96 12.27
N ASP A 15 -43.47 33.67 12.06
CA ASP A 15 -43.95 32.88 10.89
C ASP A 15 -45.50 32.81 10.91
N PRO A 16 -46.29 32.49 9.83
CA PRO A 16 -46.30 31.13 9.23
C PRO A 16 -46.89 30.93 7.81
N ALA A 17 -46.94 29.63 7.43
CA ALA A 17 -47.78 28.90 6.45
C ALA A 17 -47.19 28.70 5.04
N ALA A 18 -46.93 27.48 4.54
CA ALA A 18 -47.66 26.20 4.45
C ALA A 18 -48.61 26.11 3.24
N ASP A 19 -48.22 25.28 2.25
CA ASP A 19 -49.00 24.32 1.43
C ASP A 19 -48.08 23.86 0.28
N GLY A 20 -47.96 22.62 -0.16
CA GLY A 20 -48.92 21.52 -0.22
C GLY A 20 -49.15 21.15 -1.69
N GLY A 21 -48.74 19.95 -2.11
CA GLY A 21 -49.33 19.26 -3.27
C GLY A 21 -48.47 19.09 -4.54
N ALA A 22 -48.09 17.83 -4.83
CA ALA A 22 -47.96 17.31 -6.19
C ALA A 22 -49.37 17.13 -6.82
N PRO A 23 -49.52 17.10 -8.15
CA PRO A 23 -49.67 15.78 -8.81
C PRO A 23 -49.14 15.68 -10.26
N SER A 24 -49.18 14.43 -10.72
CA SER A 24 -48.84 13.84 -12.02
C SER A 24 -49.87 14.05 -13.16
N MET A 25 -49.48 13.56 -14.35
CA MET A 25 -50.30 13.16 -15.54
C MET A 25 -50.74 14.31 -16.48
N SER A 26 -50.28 14.37 -17.74
CA SER A 26 -50.61 13.58 -18.94
C SER A 26 -51.66 14.26 -19.85
N HIS A 27 -51.53 14.02 -21.15
CA HIS A 27 -52.40 14.38 -22.29
C HIS A 27 -52.18 15.75 -22.97
N ASN A 28 -51.64 15.74 -24.19
CA ASN A 28 -52.52 15.63 -25.36
C ASN A 28 -51.76 15.26 -26.64
N ASP A 29 -52.07 14.07 -27.17
CA ASP A 29 -51.94 13.73 -28.59
C ASP A 29 -52.93 14.54 -29.42
N SER A 30 -52.55 14.96 -30.62
CA SER A 30 -53.42 14.75 -31.78
C SER A 30 -52.69 14.94 -33.12
N ARG A 31 -52.90 13.94 -34.00
CA ARG A 31 -52.84 13.94 -35.48
C ARG A 31 -51.46 13.73 -36.11
N SER A 32 -51.29 12.93 -37.16
CA SER A 32 -52.11 11.91 -37.84
C SER A 32 -51.22 11.38 -38.97
N PHE A 33 -51.15 10.05 -39.10
CA PHE A 33 -50.99 9.27 -40.33
C PHE A 33 -50.90 10.07 -41.64
N PHE A 34 -49.75 10.03 -42.32
CA PHE A 34 -49.60 9.92 -43.78
C PHE A 34 -48.12 9.66 -44.13
N ASN A 35 -47.89 8.86 -45.18
CA ASN A 35 -46.61 8.60 -45.86
C ASN A 35 -45.81 7.34 -45.44
N LEU A 36 -46.51 6.20 -45.44
CA LEU A 36 -45.92 4.87 -45.67
C LEU A 36 -45.78 4.55 -47.19
N SER A 37 -45.76 5.57 -48.04
CA SER A 37 -45.81 5.44 -49.51
C SER A 37 -44.62 6.04 -50.27
N GLN A 38 -43.49 6.32 -49.61
CA GLN A 38 -42.22 6.61 -50.30
C GLN A 38 -41.27 5.41 -50.37
N LEU A 39 -41.72 4.23 -49.95
CA LEU A 39 -40.96 2.98 -49.98
C LEU A 39 -41.20 2.18 -51.28
N ALA A 40 -41.19 2.85 -52.44
CA ALA A 40 -41.07 2.24 -53.75
C ALA A 40 -40.93 3.36 -54.78
N LEU A 41 -39.87 3.31 -55.60
CA LEU A 41 -39.52 4.24 -56.70
C LEU A 41 -38.46 5.32 -56.39
N SER A 42 -37.20 4.90 -56.23
CA SER A 42 -36.09 5.55 -56.97
C SER A 42 -34.93 4.57 -57.16
N ALA A 43 -35.17 3.58 -58.03
CA ALA A 43 -34.09 2.82 -58.64
C ALA A 43 -33.32 3.75 -59.60
N GLY A 44 -32.01 3.89 -59.38
CA GLY A 44 -31.05 4.32 -60.38
C GLY A 44 -30.65 5.81 -60.34
N GLN A 45 -29.48 6.10 -59.76
CA GLN A 45 -28.34 6.70 -60.47
C GLN A 45 -27.11 6.70 -59.56
N SER A 46 -26.14 5.84 -59.90
CA SER A 46 -24.84 5.73 -59.24
C SER A 46 -23.92 6.88 -59.67
N LYS A 47 -23.38 7.64 -58.71
CA LYS A 47 -22.21 8.52 -58.88
C LYS A 47 -21.10 8.10 -57.90
N PRO A 48 -19.81 8.19 -58.25
CA PRO A 48 -18.77 7.37 -57.63
C PRO A 48 -18.07 8.03 -56.43
N SER A 49 -17.63 7.14 -55.52
CA SER A 49 -16.49 7.21 -54.59
C SER A 49 -16.44 8.30 -53.50
N ALA A 50 -16.62 7.86 -52.25
CA ALA A 50 -15.61 8.10 -51.23
C ALA A 50 -15.12 6.73 -50.76
N ALA A 51 -13.96 6.30 -51.25
CA ALA A 51 -13.29 5.10 -50.80
C ALA A 51 -13.23 5.07 -49.26
N LEU A 52 -13.84 4.04 -48.66
CA LEU A 52 -13.63 3.68 -47.28
C LEU A 52 -12.11 3.46 -47.13
N LYS A 53 -11.41 4.41 -46.49
CA LYS A 53 -10.00 4.23 -46.14
C LYS A 53 -9.94 2.99 -45.26
N HIS A 54 -9.44 1.89 -45.81
CA HIS A 54 -8.94 0.79 -45.01
C HIS A 54 -7.89 1.40 -44.07
N SER A 55 -8.23 1.52 -42.79
CA SER A 55 -7.23 1.70 -41.75
C SER A 55 -6.30 0.50 -41.89
N LYS A 56 -5.09 0.72 -42.42
CA LYS A 56 -4.04 -0.30 -42.45
C LYS A 56 -3.82 -0.71 -40.99
N VAL A 57 -4.27 -1.91 -40.64
CA VAL A 57 -3.89 -2.53 -39.38
C VAL A 57 -2.38 -2.74 -39.45
N THR A 58 -1.62 -1.91 -38.74
CA THR A 58 -0.18 -2.06 -38.62
C THR A 58 0.08 -3.31 -37.79
N TYR A 59 0.72 -4.31 -38.38
CA TYR A 59 1.12 -5.51 -37.67
C TYR A 59 2.56 -5.32 -37.18
N PHE A 60 2.80 -5.64 -35.90
CA PHE A 60 4.14 -5.70 -35.34
C PHE A 60 4.55 -7.16 -35.13
N GLU A 61 5.83 -7.42 -35.38
CA GLU A 61 6.48 -8.68 -35.00
C GLU A 61 7.21 -8.46 -33.68
N VAL A 62 6.87 -9.26 -32.67
CA VAL A 62 7.52 -9.21 -31.35
C VAL A 62 8.37 -10.44 -31.17
N GLU A 63 9.67 -10.24 -31.08
CA GLU A 63 10.65 -11.30 -30.83
C GLU A 63 10.98 -11.36 -29.34
N ILE A 64 10.82 -12.51 -28.70
CA ILE A 64 11.15 -12.71 -27.28
C ILE A 64 12.42 -13.56 -27.18
N VAL A 65 13.48 -12.98 -26.64
CA VAL A 65 14.80 -13.61 -26.51
C VAL A 65 15.15 -13.76 -25.03
N ASP A 66 15.61 -14.95 -24.63
CA ASP A 66 16.11 -15.18 -23.28
C ASP A 66 17.42 -14.41 -23.04
N VAL A 67 17.50 -13.63 -21.96
CA VAL A 67 18.69 -12.82 -21.65
C VAL A 67 19.93 -13.68 -21.39
N GLN A 68 19.76 -14.83 -20.73
CA GLN A 68 20.90 -15.63 -20.25
C GLN A 68 21.46 -16.55 -21.34
N SER A 69 20.57 -17.21 -22.07
CA SER A 69 20.92 -18.18 -23.12
C SER A 69 21.00 -17.57 -24.51
N LYS A 70 20.57 -16.30 -24.68
CA LYS A 70 20.40 -15.61 -25.98
C LYS A 70 19.58 -16.42 -26.99
N LYS A 71 18.82 -17.39 -26.50
CA LYS A 71 18.01 -18.27 -27.32
C LYS A 71 16.65 -17.62 -27.52
N GLN A 72 16.18 -17.62 -28.76
CA GLN A 72 14.85 -17.17 -29.10
C GLN A 72 13.82 -18.11 -28.45
N ILE A 73 12.93 -17.54 -27.62
CA ILE A 73 11.90 -18.30 -26.90
C ILE A 73 10.63 -18.38 -27.76
N CYS A 74 10.22 -17.25 -28.35
CA CYS A 74 8.99 -17.16 -29.13
C CYS A 74 9.05 -15.95 -30.09
N ILE A 75 8.55 -16.13 -31.32
CA ILE A 75 8.24 -15.03 -32.24
C ILE A 75 6.72 -14.94 -32.29
N VAL A 76 6.17 -13.75 -32.01
CA VAL A 76 4.74 -13.52 -32.16
C VAL A 76 4.50 -12.63 -33.37
N ASP A 77 4.03 -13.28 -34.45
CA ASP A 77 3.65 -12.62 -35.69
C ASP A 77 2.24 -12.02 -35.57
N LYS A 78 2.08 -10.83 -36.16
CA LYS A 78 0.78 -10.14 -36.36
C LYS A 78 0.07 -9.70 -35.08
N VAL A 79 0.78 -9.04 -34.17
CA VAL A 79 0.14 -8.35 -33.04
C VAL A 79 -0.62 -7.12 -33.54
N SER A 80 -1.95 -7.14 -33.45
CA SER A 80 -2.80 -6.00 -33.83
C SER A 80 -2.71 -4.88 -32.79
N VAL A 81 -2.58 -3.63 -33.26
CA VAL A 81 -2.45 -2.39 -32.46
C VAL A 81 -3.55 -2.18 -31.40
N SER A 82 -4.66 -2.91 -31.49
CA SER A 82 -5.79 -2.86 -30.55
C SER A 82 -5.67 -3.78 -29.33
N CYS A 83 -4.62 -4.60 -29.20
CA CYS A 83 -4.35 -5.38 -27.98
C CYS A 83 -3.43 -4.58 -27.06
N SER A 84 -4.03 -3.95 -26.05
CA SER A 84 -3.52 -2.72 -25.43
C SER A 84 -2.41 -2.85 -24.39
N THR A 85 -1.86 -4.03 -24.12
CA THR A 85 -0.82 -4.19 -23.09
C THR A 85 0.13 -5.33 -23.44
N LEU A 86 1.39 -4.99 -23.78
CA LEU A 86 2.49 -5.94 -23.88
C LEU A 86 2.96 -6.27 -22.45
N GLY A 87 2.11 -7.00 -21.74
CA GLY A 87 2.38 -7.44 -20.37
C GLY A 87 2.92 -8.87 -20.33
N PRO A 88 3.39 -9.33 -19.17
CA PRO A 88 3.81 -10.72 -18.96
C PRO A 88 2.73 -11.75 -19.30
N HIS A 89 1.45 -11.36 -19.27
CA HIS A 89 0.32 -12.18 -19.72
C HIS A 89 0.36 -12.56 -21.21
N PHE A 90 0.95 -11.72 -22.07
CA PHE A 90 1.07 -11.97 -23.51
C PHE A 90 2.06 -13.11 -23.79
N VAL A 91 3.17 -13.14 -23.06
CA VAL A 91 4.24 -14.16 -23.18
C VAL A 91 3.76 -15.55 -22.73
N ILE A 92 2.83 -15.59 -21.77
CA ILE A 92 2.28 -16.84 -21.23
C ILE A 92 1.28 -17.48 -22.19
N GLY A 93 0.58 -16.68 -23.01
CA GLY A 93 -0.33 -17.18 -24.03
C GLY A 93 0.37 -17.90 -25.19
N THR A 94 1.66 -17.63 -25.41
CA THR A 94 2.42 -18.09 -26.59
C THR A 94 3.64 -18.95 -26.24
N GLY A 95 3.94 -19.17 -24.95
CA GLY A 95 5.13 -19.86 -24.45
C GLY A 95 4.87 -20.82 -23.28
N PRO A 96 5.92 -21.37 -22.62
CA PRO A 96 5.77 -22.28 -21.49
C PRO A 96 4.98 -21.64 -20.33
N GLN A 97 4.17 -22.45 -19.61
CA GLN A 97 3.26 -22.02 -18.54
C GLN A 97 3.97 -21.39 -17.34
N TRP A 98 4.38 -20.13 -17.44
CA TRP A 98 5.01 -19.40 -16.34
C TRP A 98 3.98 -18.48 -15.69
N TYR A 99 4.13 -18.18 -14.40
CA TYR A 99 3.22 -17.25 -13.73
C TYR A 99 3.55 -15.81 -14.15
N PRO A 100 2.55 -14.94 -14.38
CA PRO A 100 2.76 -13.56 -14.88
C PRO A 100 3.78 -12.78 -14.06
N SER A 101 3.72 -12.89 -12.73
CA SER A 101 4.63 -12.18 -11.82
C SER A 101 6.09 -12.59 -11.97
N ARG A 102 6.41 -13.78 -12.50
CA ARG A 102 7.81 -14.25 -12.68
C ARG A 102 8.48 -13.69 -13.92
N VAL A 103 7.71 -13.15 -14.86
CA VAL A 103 8.20 -12.75 -16.17
C VAL A 103 8.67 -11.31 -16.11
N GLY A 104 9.98 -11.09 -16.20
CA GLY A 104 10.58 -9.77 -16.41
C GLY A 104 10.84 -9.54 -17.89
N LEU A 105 10.30 -8.46 -18.45
CA LEU A 105 10.56 -8.05 -19.84
C LEU A 105 11.36 -6.76 -19.88
N GLN A 106 12.38 -6.71 -20.74
CA GLN A 106 13.23 -5.54 -20.96
C GLN A 106 13.30 -5.22 -22.45
N LEU A 107 13.42 -3.94 -22.81
CA LEU A 107 13.57 -3.51 -24.21
C LEU A 107 15.04 -3.60 -24.68
N GLU A 108 15.97 -3.44 -23.75
CA GLU A 108 17.41 -3.52 -23.98
C GLU A 108 18.01 -4.57 -23.04
N HIS A 109 19.12 -5.16 -23.44
CA HIS A 109 19.87 -6.09 -22.59
C HIS A 109 20.39 -5.36 -21.33
N ASN A 110 19.92 -5.76 -20.15
CA ASN A 110 20.13 -5.08 -18.85
C ASN A 110 19.41 -3.73 -18.69
N GLY A 111 18.40 -3.45 -19.52
CA GLY A 111 17.53 -2.29 -19.35
C GLY A 111 16.58 -2.43 -18.14
N PRO A 112 15.88 -1.35 -17.75
CA PRO A 112 14.84 -1.44 -16.74
C PRO A 112 13.70 -2.36 -17.20
N PHE A 113 13.09 -3.07 -16.25
CA PHE A 113 11.92 -3.90 -16.54
C PHE A 113 10.73 -3.04 -16.95
N LEU A 114 10.01 -3.50 -17.98
CA LEU A 114 8.79 -2.89 -18.46
C LEU A 114 7.69 -3.03 -17.40
N LYS A 115 6.93 -1.95 -17.21
CA LYS A 115 5.73 -1.96 -16.36
C LYS A 115 4.56 -2.58 -17.13
N ASP A 116 3.65 -3.21 -16.41
CA ASP A 116 2.46 -3.88 -16.98
C ASP A 116 1.52 -2.94 -17.77
N SER A 117 1.67 -1.63 -17.61
CA SER A 117 0.84 -0.58 -18.22
C SER A 117 1.43 0.05 -19.49
N VAL A 118 2.55 -0.45 -20.01
CA VAL A 118 3.20 0.14 -21.19
C VAL A 118 2.49 -0.32 -22.48
N SER A 119 1.99 0.65 -23.25
CA SER A 119 1.35 0.38 -24.53
C SER A 119 2.39 0.18 -25.64
N ILE A 120 2.09 -0.74 -26.56
CA ILE A 120 2.97 -1.08 -27.70
C ILE A 120 3.27 0.17 -28.55
N GLN A 121 2.33 1.11 -28.61
CA GLN A 121 2.43 2.34 -29.40
C GLN A 121 3.52 3.28 -28.92
N SER A 122 3.87 3.29 -27.61
CA SER A 122 4.97 4.12 -27.11
C SER A 122 6.35 3.49 -27.31
N LEU A 123 6.42 2.18 -27.59
CA LEU A 123 7.67 1.42 -27.75
C LEU A 123 8.03 1.16 -29.22
N ALA A 124 7.04 1.19 -30.11
CA ALA A 124 7.21 0.87 -31.52
C ALA A 124 7.96 1.97 -32.29
N VAL A 125 9.30 1.95 -32.21
CA VAL A 125 10.18 2.77 -33.07
C VAL A 125 10.41 2.08 -34.44
N SER A 126 10.09 0.79 -34.56
CA SER A 126 10.30 -0.01 -35.78
C SER A 126 9.25 -1.12 -35.93
N SER A 127 9.19 -1.77 -37.11
CA SER A 127 8.25 -2.85 -37.43
C SER A 127 8.50 -4.16 -36.66
N ILE A 128 9.69 -4.30 -36.06
CA ILE A 128 10.10 -5.43 -35.24
C ILE A 128 10.49 -4.88 -33.86
N ILE A 129 9.96 -5.48 -32.79
CA ILE A 129 10.29 -5.15 -31.39
C ILE A 129 10.91 -6.40 -30.76
N THR A 130 12.19 -6.32 -30.39
CA THR A 130 12.85 -7.39 -29.62
C THR A 130 12.68 -7.11 -28.13
N LEU A 131 12.14 -8.08 -27.40
CA LEU A 131 12.00 -8.06 -25.96
C LEU A 131 12.89 -9.12 -25.33
N TYR A 132 13.62 -8.70 -24.31
CA TYR A 132 14.51 -9.53 -23.53
C TYR A 132 13.78 -10.08 -22.31
N PHE A 133 13.70 -11.40 -22.24
CA PHE A 133 13.03 -12.15 -21.20
C PHE A 133 13.99 -12.52 -20.06
N THR A 134 13.56 -12.34 -18.82
CA THR A 134 14.28 -12.77 -17.60
C THR A 134 13.32 -13.46 -16.63
N ASP A 135 13.68 -14.64 -16.13
CA ASP A 135 12.98 -15.28 -15.00
C ASP A 135 13.36 -14.59 -13.69
N LEU A 136 12.40 -13.90 -13.06
CA LEU A 136 12.58 -13.25 -11.76
C LEU A 136 12.50 -14.25 -10.59
N GLY A 137 12.12 -15.51 -10.84
CA GLY A 137 11.90 -16.52 -9.83
C GLY A 137 10.61 -16.30 -9.03
N GLN A 138 10.43 -17.02 -7.92
CA GLN A 138 9.21 -16.94 -7.12
C GLN A 138 9.01 -15.52 -6.56
N GLN A 139 7.90 -14.91 -6.95
CA GLN A 139 7.52 -13.57 -6.53
C GLN A 139 6.40 -13.62 -5.49
N VAL A 140 6.35 -12.59 -4.64
CA VAL A 140 5.29 -12.36 -3.65
C VAL A 140 4.84 -10.90 -3.76
N GLY A 141 3.54 -10.65 -3.58
CA GLY A 141 3.02 -9.29 -3.54
C GLY A 141 3.42 -8.54 -2.28
N TRP A 142 3.55 -7.21 -2.36
CA TRP A 142 3.99 -6.36 -1.25
C TRP A 142 3.11 -6.48 0.00
N THR A 143 1.78 -6.56 -0.15
CA THR A 143 0.88 -6.74 1.00
C THR A 143 1.21 -8.00 1.78
N THR A 144 1.36 -9.14 1.10
CA THR A 144 1.72 -10.41 1.73
C THR A 144 3.10 -10.36 2.37
N PHE A 145 4.06 -9.69 1.71
CA PHE A 145 5.40 -9.48 2.26
C PHE A 145 5.32 -8.78 3.63
N PHE A 146 4.69 -7.62 3.70
CA PHE A 146 4.65 -6.82 4.93
C PHE A 146 3.78 -7.47 6.02
N LEU A 147 2.65 -8.07 5.66
CA LEU A 147 1.83 -8.81 6.61
C LEU A 147 2.60 -9.96 7.26
N THR A 148 3.34 -10.74 6.46
CA THR A 148 4.12 -11.86 6.98
C THR A 148 5.29 -11.36 7.84
N GLU A 149 6.00 -10.34 7.36
CA GLU A 149 7.12 -9.72 8.07
C GLU A 149 6.71 -9.20 9.45
N TYR A 150 5.55 -8.54 9.57
CA TYR A 150 5.07 -7.94 10.82
C TYR A 150 4.25 -8.89 11.72
N THR A 151 3.61 -9.92 11.16
CA THR A 151 2.88 -10.91 11.97
C THR A 151 3.84 -11.74 12.83
N GLY A 152 5.02 -12.08 12.32
CA GLY A 152 6.00 -12.88 13.05
C GLY A 152 6.44 -12.24 14.37
N PRO A 153 6.96 -11.00 14.40
CA PRO A 153 7.34 -10.31 15.62
C PRO A 153 6.23 -10.28 16.67
N LEU A 154 4.98 -10.02 16.27
CA LEU A 154 3.83 -10.02 17.18
C LEU A 154 3.66 -11.38 17.86
N LEU A 155 3.60 -12.46 17.07
CA LEU A 155 3.41 -13.81 17.61
C LEU A 155 4.61 -14.29 18.43
N ILE A 156 5.82 -14.06 17.93
CA ILE A 156 7.07 -14.46 18.58
C ILE A 156 7.19 -13.78 19.94
N TYR A 157 6.96 -12.47 20.04
CA TYR A 157 7.04 -11.77 21.32
C TYR A 157 6.03 -12.34 22.33
N LEU A 158 4.79 -12.59 21.90
CA LEU A 158 3.75 -13.19 22.75
C LEU A 158 4.15 -14.60 23.25
N LEU A 159 4.80 -15.42 22.41
CA LEU A 159 5.31 -16.73 22.81
C LEU A 159 6.36 -16.62 23.94
N PHE A 160 7.29 -15.67 23.85
CA PHE A 160 8.25 -15.41 24.93
C PHE A 160 7.58 -14.87 26.20
N TYR A 161 6.59 -13.99 26.05
CA TYR A 161 5.84 -13.43 27.17
C TYR A 161 5.07 -14.51 27.98
N ILE A 162 4.55 -15.53 27.31
CA ILE A 162 3.90 -16.69 27.95
C ILE A 162 4.89 -17.48 28.84
N ARG A 163 6.21 -17.40 28.57
CA ARG A 163 7.28 -18.13 29.27
C ARG A 163 7.07 -19.65 29.24
N LEU A 164 6.91 -20.22 28.03
CA LEU A 164 6.87 -21.67 27.85
C LEU A 164 8.09 -22.34 28.51
N SER A 165 7.86 -23.46 29.22
CA SER A 165 8.89 -24.21 29.94
C SER A 165 9.96 -24.83 29.06
N THR A 166 9.77 -24.82 27.73
CA THR A 166 10.77 -25.23 26.74
C THR A 166 11.82 -24.14 26.51
N ILE A 167 11.48 -22.87 26.76
CA ILE A 167 12.34 -21.71 26.50
C ILE A 167 13.10 -21.29 27.77
N TYR A 168 12.44 -21.32 28.92
CA TYR A 168 13.01 -20.95 30.21
C TYR A 168 12.96 -22.14 31.17
N ASP A 169 13.90 -22.17 32.12
CA ASP A 169 14.00 -23.24 33.12
C ASP A 169 12.66 -23.50 33.84
N GLN A 170 12.37 -24.78 34.12
CA GLN A 170 11.09 -25.20 34.72
C GLN A 170 10.89 -24.69 36.15
N ALA A 171 11.95 -24.50 36.93
CA ALA A 171 11.83 -23.98 38.29
C ALA A 171 11.52 -22.47 38.26
N GLU A 172 12.14 -21.74 37.32
CA GLU A 172 11.97 -20.30 37.16
C GLU A 172 10.67 -19.91 36.42
N SER A 173 10.22 -20.70 35.44
CA SER A 173 8.98 -20.46 34.68
C SER A 173 7.71 -20.63 35.54
N ARG A 174 7.78 -21.42 36.62
CA ARG A 174 6.69 -21.53 37.61
C ARG A 174 6.51 -20.26 38.45
N LYS A 175 7.46 -19.32 38.43
CA LYS A 175 7.27 -18.00 39.05
C LYS A 175 6.33 -17.18 38.17
N ASN A 176 5.09 -17.07 38.61
CA ASN A 176 4.05 -16.29 37.91
C ASN A 176 4.30 -14.77 37.94
N PHE A 177 5.21 -14.30 38.81
CA PHE A 177 5.51 -12.89 38.96
C PHE A 177 6.25 -12.32 37.75
N ARG A 178 5.75 -11.18 37.26
CA ARG A 178 6.34 -10.38 36.19
C ARG A 178 6.34 -8.92 36.63
N HIS A 179 7.44 -8.23 36.35
CA HIS A 179 7.53 -6.80 36.66
C HIS A 179 6.58 -5.98 35.77
N PRO A 180 6.03 -4.87 36.26
CA PRO A 180 5.15 -3.98 35.47
C PRO A 180 5.76 -3.58 34.12
N VAL A 181 7.07 -3.30 34.07
CA VAL A 181 7.82 -3.00 32.85
C VAL A 181 7.68 -4.08 31.78
N VAL A 182 7.63 -5.37 32.16
CA VAL A 182 7.49 -6.48 31.21
C VAL A 182 6.11 -6.47 30.56
N HIS A 183 5.07 -6.19 31.34
CA HIS A 183 3.71 -6.04 30.81
C HIS A 183 3.60 -4.82 29.90
N LEU A 184 4.21 -3.70 30.28
CA LEU A 184 4.23 -2.49 29.50
C LEU A 184 5.00 -2.67 28.19
N ALA A 185 6.17 -3.33 28.22
CA ALA A 185 6.95 -3.67 27.04
C ALA A 185 6.16 -4.59 26.09
N CYS A 186 5.51 -5.62 26.61
CA CYS A 186 4.63 -6.47 25.82
C CYS A 186 3.51 -5.67 25.16
N PHE A 187 2.86 -4.78 25.91
CA PHE A 187 1.79 -3.94 25.40
C PHE A 187 2.29 -2.99 24.29
N CYS A 188 3.38 -2.25 24.52
CA CYS A 188 3.97 -1.34 23.54
C CYS A 188 4.39 -2.08 22.26
N HIS A 189 5.08 -3.22 22.40
CA HIS A 189 5.51 -4.02 21.25
C HIS A 189 4.32 -4.60 20.47
N CYS A 190 3.29 -5.10 21.15
CA CYS A 190 2.09 -5.59 20.49
C CYS A 190 1.36 -4.47 19.76
N LEU A 191 1.16 -3.32 20.41
CA LEU A 191 0.50 -2.16 19.81
C LEU A 191 1.25 -1.66 18.56
N HIS A 192 2.58 -1.62 18.62
CA HIS A 192 3.43 -1.27 17.49
C HIS A 192 3.20 -2.18 16.27
N TYR A 193 3.30 -3.50 16.44
CA TYR A 193 3.11 -4.42 15.32
C TYR A 193 1.66 -4.55 14.87
N ILE A 194 0.68 -4.43 15.79
CA ILE A 194 -0.74 -4.35 15.42
C ILE A 194 -0.99 -3.12 14.56
N ARG A 195 -0.41 -1.95 14.90
CA ARG A 195 -0.49 -0.75 14.07
C ARG A 195 0.08 -1.01 12.68
N HIS A 196 1.30 -1.55 12.57
CA HIS A 196 1.91 -1.89 11.28
C HIS A 196 1.04 -2.84 10.44
N LEU A 197 0.41 -3.84 11.06
CA LEU A 197 -0.52 -4.76 10.38
C LEU A 197 -1.78 -4.03 9.89
N LEU A 198 -2.41 -3.21 10.74
CA LEU A 198 -3.60 -2.44 10.36
C LEU A 198 -3.28 -1.40 9.28
N GLU A 199 -2.15 -0.71 9.37
CA GLU A 199 -1.69 0.24 8.37
C GLU A 199 -1.41 -0.46 7.04
N THR A 200 -0.77 -1.63 7.07
CA THR A 200 -0.54 -2.45 5.87
C THR A 200 -1.86 -2.87 5.19
N LEU A 201 -2.91 -3.15 5.96
CA LEU A 201 -4.22 -3.55 5.42
C LEU A 201 -5.06 -2.37 4.93
N PHE A 202 -5.06 -1.25 5.65
CA PHE A 202 -6.07 -0.20 5.48
C PHE A 202 -5.52 1.15 5.04
N VAL A 203 -4.23 1.43 5.28
CA VAL A 203 -3.62 2.74 5.03
C VAL A 203 -2.67 2.70 3.84
N HIS A 204 -1.78 1.73 3.81
CA HIS A 204 -0.76 1.61 2.78
C HIS A 204 -1.36 1.21 1.43
N LYS A 205 -0.95 1.96 0.40
CA LYS A 205 -1.22 1.63 -1.00
C LYS A 205 0.06 1.14 -1.64
N PHE A 206 0.17 -0.18 -1.74
CA PHE A 206 1.28 -0.78 -2.44
C PHE A 206 1.11 -0.61 -3.95
N SER A 207 2.22 -0.37 -4.65
CA SER A 207 2.22 -0.46 -6.10
C SER A 207 1.91 -1.90 -6.54
N GLU A 208 1.42 -2.07 -7.77
CA GLU A 208 1.15 -3.38 -8.38
C GLU A 208 2.41 -4.25 -8.61
N GLY A 209 3.55 -3.83 -8.05
CA GLY A 209 4.80 -4.57 -8.14
C GLY A 209 4.82 -5.82 -7.26
N HIS A 210 5.75 -6.70 -7.61
CA HIS A 210 6.07 -7.88 -6.82
C HIS A 210 7.54 -7.87 -6.41
N THR A 211 7.87 -8.62 -5.35
CA THR A 211 9.25 -8.77 -4.87
C THR A 211 9.66 -10.23 -4.79
N PRO A 212 10.94 -10.58 -5.03
CA PRO A 212 11.42 -11.95 -4.90
C PRO A 212 11.18 -12.51 -3.51
N LEU A 213 10.70 -13.76 -3.42
CA LEU A 213 10.44 -14.46 -2.16
C LEU A 213 11.68 -14.50 -1.25
N LYS A 214 12.88 -14.60 -1.83
CA LYS A 214 14.14 -14.58 -1.07
C LYS A 214 14.31 -13.30 -0.24
N ASN A 215 13.79 -12.17 -0.72
CA ASN A 215 13.83 -10.91 0.03
C ASN A 215 12.88 -10.96 1.22
N MET A 216 11.69 -11.55 1.06
CA MET A 216 10.73 -11.74 2.15
C MET A 216 11.32 -12.63 3.24
N ILE A 217 11.97 -13.73 2.86
CA ILE A 217 12.61 -14.64 3.82
C ILE A 217 13.72 -13.92 4.59
N LYS A 218 14.55 -13.10 3.92
CA LYS A 218 15.60 -12.31 4.58
C LYS A 218 15.02 -11.28 5.55
N GLY A 219 13.98 -10.56 5.13
CA GLY A 219 13.27 -9.58 5.96
C GLY A 219 12.68 -10.24 7.21
N CYS A 220 11.91 -11.32 7.01
CA CYS A 220 11.34 -12.11 8.11
C CYS A 220 12.44 -12.64 9.05
N ALA A 221 13.50 -13.26 8.54
CA ALA A 221 14.59 -13.76 9.37
C ALA A 221 15.22 -12.67 10.24
N PHE A 222 15.41 -11.47 9.69
CA PHE A 222 15.94 -10.33 10.41
C PHE A 222 14.99 -9.86 11.53
N TYR A 223 13.75 -9.51 11.20
CA TYR A 223 12.79 -8.99 12.19
C TYR A 223 12.42 -10.04 13.23
N TRP A 224 12.15 -11.28 12.82
CA TRP A 224 11.74 -12.35 13.71
C TRP A 224 12.87 -12.74 14.65
N GLY A 225 14.10 -12.78 14.14
CA GLY A 225 15.30 -13.03 14.94
C GLY A 225 15.56 -11.92 15.94
N PHE A 226 15.48 -10.66 15.51
CA PHE A 226 15.66 -9.51 16.40
C PHE A 226 14.59 -9.46 17.48
N THR A 227 13.32 -9.71 17.14
CA THR A 227 12.23 -9.81 18.12
C THR A 227 12.45 -10.95 19.09
N SER A 228 12.86 -12.12 18.62
CA SER A 228 13.19 -13.26 19.50
C SER A 228 14.29 -12.88 20.49
N TRP A 229 15.34 -12.20 20.01
CA TRP A 229 16.45 -11.73 20.83
C TRP A 229 15.98 -10.79 21.94
N ILE A 230 15.29 -9.71 21.61
CA ILE A 230 14.83 -8.74 22.63
C ILE A 230 13.80 -9.36 23.58
N ALA A 231 12.87 -10.16 23.04
CA ALA A 231 11.79 -10.75 23.83
C ALA A 231 12.34 -11.79 24.82
N TYR A 232 13.37 -12.54 24.44
CA TYR A 232 14.04 -13.48 25.33
C TYR A 232 14.54 -12.81 26.61
N TYR A 233 15.27 -11.69 26.48
CA TYR A 233 15.85 -10.99 27.63
C TYR A 233 14.81 -10.25 28.47
N ILE A 234 13.90 -9.51 27.84
CA ILE A 234 12.86 -8.74 28.56
C ILE A 234 11.94 -9.67 29.35
N ASN A 235 11.58 -10.81 28.77
CA ASN A 235 10.66 -11.75 29.41
C ASN A 235 11.38 -12.77 30.30
N HIS A 236 12.71 -12.76 30.39
CA HIS A 236 13.45 -13.72 31.19
C HIS A 236 13.02 -13.66 32.68
N PRO A 237 12.86 -14.79 33.40
CA PRO A 237 12.47 -14.79 34.81
C PRO A 237 13.40 -14.00 35.74
N ARG A 238 14.69 -13.89 35.36
CA ARG A 238 15.71 -13.11 36.06
C ARG A 238 15.83 -11.65 35.58
N TYR A 239 14.90 -11.18 34.76
CA TYR A 239 14.91 -9.78 34.30
C TYR A 239 14.73 -8.83 35.49
N THR A 240 15.70 -7.93 35.67
CA THR A 240 15.65 -6.87 36.66
C THR A 240 15.27 -5.56 35.98
N PRO A 241 14.10 -4.96 36.30
CA PRO A 241 13.66 -3.74 35.66
C PRO A 241 14.54 -2.54 36.09
N PRO A 242 14.68 -1.54 35.22
CA PRO A 242 15.35 -0.29 35.59
C PRO A 242 14.54 0.50 36.62
N CYS A 243 15.22 1.31 37.43
CA CYS A 243 14.55 2.20 38.37
C CYS A 243 14.14 3.52 37.70
N GLY A 244 12.84 3.79 37.64
CA GLY A 244 12.28 5.05 37.13
C GLY A 244 12.07 5.09 35.61
N TYR A 245 11.39 6.14 35.13
CA TYR A 245 11.07 6.44 33.72
C TYR A 245 9.91 5.67 33.04
N GLU A 246 9.22 4.75 33.72
CA GLU A 246 8.13 3.96 33.11
C GLU A 246 7.02 4.84 32.50
N GLN A 247 6.60 5.89 33.21
CA GLN A 247 5.51 6.76 32.78
C GLN A 247 5.93 7.65 31.60
N ASP A 248 7.13 8.22 31.64
CA ASP A 248 7.65 9.11 30.61
C ASP A 248 7.92 8.36 29.29
N THR A 249 8.48 7.15 29.40
CA THR A 249 8.73 6.28 28.25
C THR A 249 7.43 5.73 27.65
N LYS A 250 6.43 5.40 28.47
CA LYS A 250 5.09 5.04 27.97
C LYS A 250 4.45 6.16 27.16
N LEU A 251 4.50 7.39 27.70
CA LEU A 251 3.92 8.56 27.04
C LEU A 251 4.65 8.85 25.73
N THR A 252 5.98 8.88 25.77
CA THR A 252 6.83 9.11 24.59
C THR A 252 6.58 8.06 23.51
N ASN A 253 6.57 6.77 23.87
CA ASN A 253 6.26 5.70 22.93
C ASN A 253 4.89 5.89 22.29
N SER A 254 3.87 6.20 23.09
CA SER A 254 2.49 6.42 22.58
C SER A 254 2.40 7.62 21.63
N MET A 255 3.09 8.73 21.95
CA MET A 255 3.16 9.89 21.08
C MET A 255 3.87 9.57 19.76
N CYS A 256 4.94 8.79 19.80
CA CYS A 256 5.65 8.34 18.62
C CYS A 256 4.81 7.42 17.75
N GLU A 257 4.12 6.42 18.33
CA GLU A 257 3.22 5.54 17.58
C GLU A 257 2.07 6.31 16.92
N ALA A 258 1.44 7.24 17.65
CA ALA A 258 0.39 8.09 17.11
C ALA A 258 0.93 9.00 15.99
N GLY A 259 2.10 9.61 16.20
CA GLY A 259 2.75 10.46 15.22
C GLY A 259 3.05 9.72 13.92
N ASN A 260 3.64 8.53 14.03
CA ASN A 260 3.93 7.67 12.88
C ASN A 260 2.65 7.34 12.10
N HIS A 261 1.59 6.95 12.80
CA HIS A 261 0.29 6.68 12.18
C HIS A 261 -0.27 7.88 11.41
N PHE A 262 -0.30 9.06 12.02
CA PHE A 262 -0.82 10.25 11.36
C PHE A 262 0.00 10.67 10.15
N ILE A 263 1.31 10.47 10.17
CA ILE A 263 2.17 10.69 9.01
C ILE A 263 1.83 9.68 7.90
N ASN A 264 1.70 8.39 8.20
CA ASN A 264 1.37 7.37 7.21
C ASN A 264 -0.01 7.62 6.58
N VAL A 265 -0.99 8.04 7.39
CA VAL A 265 -2.32 8.45 6.90
C VAL A 265 -2.22 9.69 6.00
N ALA A 266 -1.44 10.70 6.37
CA ALA A 266 -1.23 11.90 5.54
C ALA A 266 -0.57 11.53 4.18
N LEU A 267 0.43 10.65 4.20
CA LEU A 267 1.09 10.12 2.99
C LEU A 267 0.11 9.35 2.09
N ALA A 268 -0.73 8.50 2.70
CA ALA A 268 -1.75 7.76 1.98
C ALA A 268 -2.80 8.67 1.34
N HIS A 269 -3.28 9.69 2.05
CA HIS A 269 -4.26 10.65 1.51
C HIS A 269 -3.72 11.45 0.32
N GLN A 270 -2.46 11.89 0.36
CA GLN A 270 -1.88 12.65 -0.76
C GLN A 270 -1.73 11.81 -2.03
N THR A 271 -1.41 10.53 -1.88
CA THR A 271 -1.40 9.56 -2.99
C THR A 271 -2.78 9.45 -3.67
N ASN A 272 -3.87 9.80 -3.00
CA ASN A 272 -5.23 9.81 -3.57
C ASN A 272 -5.61 11.12 -4.26
N SER A 273 -5.12 12.26 -3.76
CA SER A 273 -5.63 13.58 -4.14
C SER A 273 -4.88 14.21 -5.31
N GLU A 274 -3.60 13.89 -5.51
CA GLU A 274 -2.78 14.54 -6.54
C GLU A 274 -2.45 13.58 -7.68
N GLY A 275 -3.23 13.68 -8.76
CA GLY A 275 -2.83 13.13 -10.05
C GLY A 275 -1.51 13.76 -10.51
N ASN A 276 -0.45 12.94 -10.54
CA ASN A 276 0.81 13.17 -11.24
C ASN A 276 1.69 14.37 -10.85
N LYS A 277 1.47 15.04 -9.71
CA LYS A 277 2.44 16.00 -9.16
C LYS A 277 3.03 15.43 -7.87
N THR A 278 4.33 15.11 -7.91
CA THR A 278 5.10 14.68 -6.74
C THR A 278 5.37 15.89 -5.85
N CYS A 279 4.38 16.32 -5.06
CA CYS A 279 4.60 17.32 -4.03
C CYS A 279 5.13 16.66 -2.75
N PHE A 280 6.11 17.28 -2.09
CA PHE A 280 6.52 16.82 -0.76
C PHE A 280 5.40 17.12 0.24
N PRO A 281 5.07 16.17 1.14
CA PRO A 281 3.98 16.36 2.08
C PRO A 281 4.22 17.59 2.94
N SER A 282 3.19 18.44 3.02
CA SER A 282 3.20 19.63 3.86
C SER A 282 2.49 19.37 5.19
N PRO A 283 2.88 20.08 6.27
CA PRO A 283 2.20 19.99 7.56
C PRO A 283 0.72 20.37 7.42
N THR A 284 -0.13 19.67 8.18
CA THR A 284 -1.57 19.89 8.26
C THR A 284 -1.95 20.55 9.59
N TYR A 285 -3.24 20.72 9.86
CA TYR A 285 -3.73 21.18 11.17
C TYR A 285 -3.36 20.21 12.32
N ASN A 286 -3.09 18.94 12.03
CA ASN A 286 -2.68 17.97 13.04
C ASN A 286 -1.22 18.24 13.48
N PRO A 287 -0.94 18.49 14.78
CA PRO A 287 0.40 18.81 15.27
C PRO A 287 1.42 17.69 15.01
N PHE A 288 1.01 16.43 14.91
CA PHE A 288 1.90 15.32 14.57
C PHE A 288 2.50 15.45 13.17
N THR A 289 1.84 16.19 12.27
CA THR A 289 2.35 16.42 10.91
C THR A 289 3.29 17.61 10.80
N TRP A 290 3.45 18.42 11.86
CA TRP A 290 4.36 19.57 11.85
C TRP A 290 5.82 19.18 11.74
N LEU A 291 6.14 17.92 12.05
CA LEU A 291 7.48 17.39 11.91
C LEU A 291 7.98 17.41 10.44
N PHE A 292 7.08 17.49 9.45
CA PHE A 292 7.44 17.77 8.04
C PHE A 292 8.22 19.08 7.84
N LEU A 293 8.12 20.04 8.76
CA LEU A 293 8.91 21.29 8.71
C LEU A 293 10.39 21.07 9.04
N LEU A 294 10.74 19.96 9.69
CA LEU A 294 12.08 19.70 10.20
C LEU A 294 12.78 18.55 9.45
N VAL A 295 12.01 17.54 9.03
CA VAL A 295 12.56 16.32 8.41
C VAL A 295 11.72 15.87 7.22
N SER A 296 12.37 15.26 6.23
CA SER A 296 11.71 14.79 5.01
C SER A 296 10.82 13.56 5.22
N CYS A 297 11.21 12.67 6.15
CA CYS A 297 10.50 11.43 6.43
C CYS A 297 10.14 11.31 7.93
N PRO A 298 9.13 12.06 8.40
CA PRO A 298 8.79 12.09 9.82
C PRO A 298 8.31 10.75 10.38
N ASN A 299 7.77 9.85 9.54
CA ASN A 299 7.39 8.51 9.94
C ASN A 299 8.59 7.73 10.49
N TYR A 300 9.74 7.79 9.83
CA TYR A 300 10.96 7.15 10.33
C TYR A 300 11.50 7.81 11.60
N THR A 301 11.34 9.13 11.75
CA THR A 301 11.72 9.82 12.99
C THR A 301 10.85 9.37 14.16
N TYR A 302 9.54 9.26 13.96
CA TYR A 302 8.63 8.73 14.98
C TYR A 302 8.92 7.26 15.30
N GLU A 303 9.17 6.43 14.28
CA GLU A 303 9.60 5.04 14.44
C GLU A 303 10.87 4.93 15.28
N ALA A 304 11.90 5.71 14.97
CA ALA A 304 13.12 5.73 15.76
C ALA A 304 12.85 6.17 17.22
N GLY A 305 11.98 7.16 17.41
CA GLY A 305 11.55 7.62 18.73
C GLY A 305 10.85 6.54 19.55
N SER A 306 9.97 5.73 18.94
CA SER A 306 9.32 4.63 19.66
C SER A 306 10.31 3.54 20.06
N TRP A 307 11.23 3.15 19.18
CA TRP A 307 12.28 2.17 19.52
C TRP A 307 13.28 2.67 20.57
N ILE A 308 13.66 3.95 20.54
CA ILE A 308 14.48 4.57 21.59
C ILE A 308 13.73 4.54 22.92
N SER A 309 12.46 4.97 22.92
CA SER A 309 11.62 4.97 24.12
C SER A 309 11.46 3.57 24.68
N PHE A 310 11.26 2.57 23.81
CA PHE A 310 11.18 1.16 24.18
C PHE A 310 12.48 0.66 24.80
N THR A 311 13.63 1.04 24.23
CA THR A 311 14.95 0.66 24.75
C THR A 311 15.23 1.29 26.11
N VAL A 312 14.90 2.57 26.30
CA VAL A 312 15.04 3.26 27.59
C VAL A 312 14.10 2.67 28.65
N MET A 313 12.90 2.25 28.24
CA MET A 313 11.92 1.59 29.12
C MET A 313 12.42 0.24 29.62
N THR A 314 13.03 -0.57 28.75
CA THR A 314 13.44 -1.95 29.12
C THR A 314 14.86 -2.03 29.64
N GLN A 315 15.74 -1.08 29.30
CA GLN A 315 17.18 -1.06 29.62
C GLN A 315 17.89 -2.40 29.47
N THR A 316 17.46 -3.20 28.49
CA THR A 316 18.08 -4.49 28.18
C THR A 316 19.32 -4.26 27.33
N LEU A 317 20.46 -3.99 27.98
CA LEU A 317 21.78 -4.12 27.37
C LEU A 317 22.27 -5.57 27.51
N PRO A 318 22.83 -6.19 26.46
CA PRO A 318 23.55 -7.46 26.60
C PRO A 318 24.90 -7.19 27.26
N GLY A 319 24.92 -7.10 28.59
CA GLY A 319 26.16 -6.69 29.26
C GLY A 319 26.10 -6.55 30.77
N LYS A 320 25.39 -7.43 31.47
CA LYS A 320 25.69 -7.76 32.87
C LYS A 320 25.05 -9.10 33.23
N PHE A 321 25.58 -10.16 32.64
CA PHE A 321 25.62 -11.41 33.39
C PHE A 321 26.69 -11.19 34.46
N GLU A 322 26.27 -10.66 35.60
CA GLU A 322 27.08 -10.77 36.82
C GLU A 322 27.27 -12.28 37.02
N THR A 323 28.47 -12.77 36.74
CA THR A 323 28.91 -14.11 37.09
C THR A 323 28.97 -14.16 38.60
N ASP A 324 27.95 -14.74 39.22
CA ASP A 324 28.08 -15.35 40.55
C ASP A 324 28.93 -16.63 40.44
#